data_AF-A0A956HKW6-F1
#
_entry.id   AF-A0A956HKW6-F1
#
_cell.length_a   1.000
_cell.length_b   1.000
_cell.length_c   1.000
_cell.angle_alpha   90.00
_cell.angle_beta   90.00
_cell.angle_gamma   90.00
#
_symmetry.space_group_name_H-M   'P 1'
#
loop_
_entity.id
_entity.type
_entity.pdbx_description
1 polymer ?
#
loop_
_entity_poly.entity_id
_entity_poly.type
_entity_poly.pdbx_seq_one_letter_code
_entity_poly.pdbx_strand_id
1 'polypeptide(L)'
;MSAPPLPTRGQLRVVEAATRWYLARYFDSPDDPGVTRRFTEPAQVGAFAIAPEQLAAGDNAALFRLLVMTTMFQRRQDQQILRILRGMSPQRAREVTDRDALLRHADACACPHTKTNEALINACDLTKDATRRGACQASPTVPCVLKEHTVWLKRYGHFGKVPTSAALNLRERGHGGLEELYASSLARLRTRDARAIACEEALTSSWRVSAKIACMFLSAISNPDLARGLAPWQRGLEWRRYVVIDSNVDLFLEAIAYRGSNTYEARRAFLREVSRRVDLRSMSRRLHRDNPRVVQQAMYVFMSASNRRAAARDCMHLGPAACRRCPRTLRERCAVRSV
;
A
#
# COMPACT_ATOMS: atom_id res chain seq x y z
N MET A 1 -6.48 -26.51 -0.47
CA MET A 1 -5.55 -25.64 -1.24
C MET A 1 -4.22 -26.37 -1.37
N SER A 2 -3.70 -26.57 -2.59
CA SER A 2 -2.38 -27.20 -2.79
C SER A 2 -1.27 -26.31 -2.21
N ALA A 3 -0.22 -26.93 -1.64
CA ALA A 3 0.93 -26.20 -1.14
C ALA A 3 1.56 -25.32 -2.22
N PRO A 4 2.07 -24.11 -1.90
CA PRO A 4 2.76 -23.27 -2.88
C PRO A 4 3.97 -24.03 -3.43
N PRO A 5 4.30 -23.87 -4.73
CA PRO A 5 5.48 -24.50 -5.29
C PRO A 5 6.73 -24.01 -4.56
N LEU A 6 7.68 -24.91 -4.29
CA LEU A 6 8.94 -24.53 -3.69
C LEU A 6 9.79 -23.73 -4.70
N PRO A 7 10.44 -22.63 -4.27
CA PRO A 7 11.30 -21.87 -5.16
C PRO A 7 12.55 -22.67 -5.54
N THR A 8 12.88 -22.66 -6.83
CA THR A 8 14.09 -23.33 -7.32
C THR A 8 15.35 -22.57 -6.92
N ARG A 9 16.52 -23.25 -6.94
CA ARG A 9 17.83 -22.58 -6.74
C ARG A 9 18.06 -21.45 -7.76
N GLY A 10 17.56 -21.61 -8.99
CA GLY A 10 17.63 -20.57 -10.02
C GLY A 10 16.83 -19.33 -9.64
N GLN A 11 15.58 -19.52 -9.22
CA GLN A 11 14.70 -18.44 -8.75
C GLN A 11 15.32 -17.70 -7.55
N LEU A 12 15.81 -18.44 -6.55
CA LEU A 12 16.43 -17.85 -5.36
C LEU A 12 17.63 -16.98 -5.72
N ARG A 13 18.54 -17.43 -6.60
CA ARG A 13 19.69 -16.62 -7.03
C ARG A 13 19.28 -15.30 -7.68
N VAL A 14 18.23 -15.30 -8.51
CA VAL A 14 17.74 -14.06 -9.14
C VAL A 14 17.14 -13.12 -8.09
N VAL A 15 16.34 -13.66 -7.16
CA VAL A 15 15.74 -12.87 -6.08
C VAL A 15 16.79 -12.28 -5.15
N GLU A 16 17.79 -13.06 -4.76
CA GLU A 16 18.90 -12.59 -3.92
C GLU A 16 19.69 -11.49 -4.62
N ALA A 17 19.98 -11.64 -5.92
CA ALA A 17 20.66 -10.61 -6.69
C ALA A 17 19.84 -9.32 -6.74
N ALA A 18 18.53 -9.41 -6.99
CA ALA A 18 17.64 -8.24 -7.01
C ALA A 18 17.53 -7.59 -5.63
N THR A 19 17.49 -8.40 -4.58
CA THR A 19 17.46 -7.93 -3.18
C THR A 19 18.75 -7.20 -2.83
N ARG A 20 19.93 -7.76 -3.14
CA ARG A 20 21.22 -7.07 -2.93
C ARG A 20 21.29 -5.75 -3.71
N TRP A 21 20.80 -5.75 -4.95
CA TRP A 21 20.73 -4.54 -5.77
C TRP A 21 19.85 -3.46 -5.13
N TYR A 22 18.64 -3.82 -4.69
CA TYR A 22 17.71 -2.92 -4.02
C TYR A 22 18.30 -2.38 -2.71
N LEU A 23 18.85 -3.26 -1.87
CA LEU A 23 19.46 -2.87 -0.60
C LEU A 23 20.63 -1.89 -0.78
N ALA A 24 21.42 -2.04 -1.83
CA ALA A 24 22.55 -1.16 -2.08
C ALA A 24 22.16 0.21 -2.67
N ARG A 25 21.01 0.33 -3.36
CA ARG A 25 20.67 1.52 -4.18
C ARG A 25 19.50 2.31 -3.63
N TYR A 26 18.55 1.61 -3.02
CA TYR A 26 17.25 2.15 -2.66
C TYR A 26 16.99 2.09 -1.17
N PHE A 27 17.21 0.94 -0.54
CA PHE A 27 16.73 0.70 0.83
C PHE A 27 17.12 1.82 1.80
N ASP A 28 16.11 2.35 2.50
CA ASP A 28 16.25 3.43 3.50
C ASP A 28 16.82 4.75 2.91
N SER A 29 16.67 4.95 1.60
CA SER A 29 17.02 6.20 0.92
C SER A 29 15.77 7.04 0.58
N PRO A 30 15.91 8.34 0.27
CA PRO A 30 14.79 9.17 -0.17
C PRO A 30 14.08 8.67 -1.44
N ASP A 31 14.76 7.85 -2.24
CA ASP A 31 14.23 7.28 -3.49
C ASP A 31 13.47 5.96 -3.25
N ASP A 32 13.42 5.43 -2.02
CA ASP A 32 12.73 4.18 -1.71
C ASP A 32 11.21 4.36 -1.65
N PRO A 33 10.43 3.78 -2.59
CA PRO A 33 8.99 3.91 -2.53
C PRO A 33 8.33 3.01 -1.47
N GLY A 34 9.09 2.12 -0.82
CA GLY A 34 8.59 1.11 0.11
C GLY A 34 8.70 1.45 1.58
N VAL A 35 9.49 2.47 1.96
CA VAL A 35 9.67 2.85 3.38
C VAL A 35 8.57 3.77 3.86
N THR A 36 8.10 3.52 5.08
CA THR A 36 7.02 4.29 5.69
C THR A 36 7.39 5.74 5.93
N ARG A 37 8.68 6.04 6.16
CA ARG A 37 9.19 7.41 6.32
C ARG A 37 8.76 8.33 5.18
N ARG A 38 8.56 7.84 3.97
CA ARG A 38 8.06 8.67 2.87
C ARG A 38 6.75 9.39 3.18
N PHE A 39 5.87 8.78 3.96
CA PHE A 39 4.58 9.37 4.36
C PHE A 39 4.71 10.42 5.46
N THR A 40 5.89 10.58 6.05
CA THR A 40 6.19 11.64 7.02
C THR A 40 6.84 12.86 6.38
N GLU A 41 7.18 12.79 5.09
CA GLU A 41 7.90 13.86 4.38
C GLU A 41 6.93 14.77 3.59
N PRO A 42 6.74 16.05 3.97
CA PRO A 42 5.88 16.98 3.23
C PRO A 42 6.30 17.16 1.77
N ALA A 43 7.60 17.11 1.49
CA ALA A 43 8.12 17.18 0.12
C ALA A 43 7.66 16.00 -0.76
N GLN A 44 7.28 14.86 -0.16
CA GLN A 44 6.84 13.68 -0.89
C GLN A 44 5.32 13.65 -1.07
N VAL A 45 4.56 13.93 0.00
CA VAL A 45 3.10 13.72 0.06
C VAL A 45 2.28 15.00 0.34
N GLY A 46 2.91 16.15 0.46
CA GLY A 46 2.26 17.44 0.69
C GLY A 46 1.53 17.49 2.03
N ALA A 47 0.32 18.05 2.03
CA ALA A 47 -0.48 18.22 3.23
C ALA A 47 -0.99 16.90 3.86
N PHE A 48 -0.73 15.76 3.22
CA PHE A 48 -0.99 14.45 3.80
C PHE A 48 0.15 13.94 4.70
N ALA A 49 1.25 14.67 4.82
CA ALA A 49 2.34 14.25 5.70
C ALA A 49 1.85 14.03 7.14
N ILE A 50 2.39 12.99 7.76
CA ILE A 50 2.09 12.58 9.12
C ILE A 50 3.32 12.85 9.99
N ALA A 51 3.12 13.40 11.18
CA ALA A 51 4.25 13.60 12.09
C ALA A 51 4.82 12.22 12.51
N PRO A 52 6.15 12.00 12.43
CA PRO A 52 6.77 10.73 12.80
C PRO A 52 6.34 10.19 14.17
N GLU A 53 6.24 11.07 15.15
CA GLU A 53 5.83 10.79 16.53
C GLU A 53 4.37 10.31 16.63
N GLN A 54 3.46 10.90 15.85
CA GLN A 54 2.06 10.48 15.80
C GLN A 54 1.94 9.08 15.20
N LEU A 55 2.69 8.81 14.12
CA LEU A 55 2.70 7.50 13.50
C LEU A 55 3.31 6.44 14.42
N ALA A 56 4.42 6.75 15.07
CA ALA A 56 5.08 5.85 16.01
C ALA A 56 4.20 5.54 17.24
N ALA A 57 3.41 6.52 17.70
CA ALA A 57 2.44 6.34 18.77
C ALA A 57 1.20 5.53 18.34
N GLY A 58 0.97 5.37 17.04
CA GLY A 58 -0.24 4.72 16.52
C GLY A 58 -1.48 5.60 16.62
N ASP A 59 -1.31 6.92 16.55
CA ASP A 59 -2.40 7.90 16.61
C ASP A 59 -3.49 7.61 15.55
N ASN A 60 -4.75 7.65 15.96
CA ASN A 60 -5.88 7.29 15.10
C ASN A 60 -5.98 8.17 13.84
N ALA A 61 -5.77 9.48 13.97
CA ALA A 61 -5.85 10.40 12.83
C ALA A 61 -4.69 10.18 11.85
N ALA A 62 -3.49 9.97 12.36
CA ALA A 62 -2.30 9.59 11.58
C ALA A 62 -2.52 8.27 10.82
N LEU A 63 -2.98 7.23 11.50
CA LEU A 63 -3.26 5.93 10.89
C LEU A 63 -4.35 6.02 9.82
N PHE A 64 -5.43 6.77 10.07
CA PHE A 64 -6.51 6.92 9.10
C PHE A 64 -6.05 7.70 7.86
N ARG A 65 -5.28 8.78 8.06
CA ARG A 65 -4.65 9.52 6.97
C ARG A 65 -3.72 8.62 6.13
N LEU A 66 -2.93 7.76 6.78
CA LEU A 66 -2.07 6.80 6.09
C LEU A 66 -2.89 5.78 5.30
N LEU A 67 -3.98 5.26 5.86
CA LEU A 67 -4.89 4.36 5.15
C LEU A 67 -5.42 5.02 3.88
N VAL A 68 -5.96 6.24 3.98
CA VAL A 68 -6.46 7.00 2.81
C VAL A 68 -5.36 7.20 1.77
N MET A 69 -4.15 7.62 2.17
CA MET A 69 -3.01 7.74 1.25
C MET A 69 -2.70 6.42 0.54
N THR A 70 -2.60 5.31 1.28
CA THR A 70 -2.25 4.00 0.68
C THR A 70 -3.28 3.53 -0.34
N THR A 71 -4.56 3.83 -0.14
CA THR A 71 -5.62 3.47 -1.12
C THR A 71 -5.38 4.10 -2.50
N MET A 72 -4.70 5.25 -2.55
CA MET A 72 -4.43 5.97 -3.81
C MET A 72 -3.48 5.19 -4.74
N PHE A 73 -2.62 4.32 -4.19
CA PHE A 73 -1.59 3.56 -4.91
C PHE A 73 -2.15 2.27 -5.59
N GLN A 74 -3.25 2.42 -6.30
CA GLN A 74 -3.89 1.35 -7.08
C GLN A 74 -3.77 1.60 -8.59
N ARG A 75 -3.25 0.65 -9.38
CA ARG A 75 -3.33 0.67 -10.86
C ARG A 75 -2.97 2.02 -11.53
N ARG A 76 -2.00 2.76 -10.98
CA ARG A 76 -1.45 4.00 -11.54
C ARG A 76 -0.03 4.16 -11.04
N GLN A 77 0.82 4.81 -11.83
CA GLN A 77 2.20 5.07 -11.47
C GLN A 77 2.27 5.91 -10.19
N ASP A 78 3.11 5.51 -9.23
CA ASP A 78 3.31 6.18 -7.95
C ASP A 78 3.58 7.67 -8.12
N GLN A 79 4.40 8.05 -9.11
CA GLN A 79 4.74 9.44 -9.40
C GLN A 79 3.52 10.31 -9.73
N GLN A 80 2.49 9.74 -10.34
CA GLN A 80 1.23 10.46 -10.59
C GLN A 80 0.42 10.61 -9.31
N ILE A 81 0.41 9.58 -8.45
CA ILE A 81 -0.26 9.62 -7.15
C ILE A 81 0.38 10.67 -6.24
N LEU A 82 1.70 10.68 -6.15
CA LEU A 82 2.43 11.65 -5.33
C LEU A 82 2.21 13.09 -5.83
N ARG A 83 2.12 13.32 -7.15
CA ARG A 83 1.72 14.63 -7.69
C ARG A 83 0.31 15.04 -7.27
N ILE A 84 -0.64 14.10 -7.19
CA ILE A 84 -2.00 14.38 -6.72
C ILE A 84 -1.97 14.75 -5.23
N LEU A 85 -1.28 13.97 -4.40
CA LEU A 85 -1.17 14.21 -2.96
C LEU A 85 -0.53 15.58 -2.68
N ARG A 86 0.59 15.88 -3.33
CA ARG A 86 1.29 17.19 -3.20
C ARG A 86 0.45 18.37 -3.69
N GLY A 87 -0.36 18.16 -4.72
CA GLY A 87 -1.19 19.21 -5.30
C GLY A 87 -2.50 19.47 -4.55
N MET A 88 -2.79 18.72 -3.47
CA MET A 88 -4.00 18.92 -2.67
C MET A 88 -3.75 19.96 -1.57
N SER A 89 -4.67 20.92 -1.43
CA SER A 89 -4.59 21.93 -0.37
C SER A 89 -4.73 21.30 1.01
N PRO A 90 -4.20 21.93 2.08
CA PRO A 90 -4.34 21.43 3.45
C PRO A 90 -5.78 21.22 3.88
N GLN A 91 -6.70 22.11 3.50
CA GLN A 91 -8.12 21.97 3.79
C GLN A 91 -8.71 20.69 3.16
N ARG A 92 -8.48 20.47 1.87
CA ARG A 92 -8.98 19.29 1.16
C ARG A 92 -8.36 18.00 1.68
N ALA A 93 -7.07 18.02 2.00
CA ALA A 93 -6.39 16.86 2.58
C ALA A 93 -6.97 16.50 3.95
N ARG A 94 -7.24 17.49 4.81
CA ARG A 94 -7.93 17.27 6.09
C ARG A 94 -9.33 16.69 5.90
N GLU A 95 -10.12 17.26 5.00
CA GLU A 95 -11.51 16.82 4.80
C GLU A 95 -11.62 15.36 4.35
N VAL A 96 -10.69 14.88 3.51
CA VAL A 96 -10.68 13.47 3.06
C VAL A 96 -9.95 12.53 4.03
N THR A 97 -9.39 13.02 5.14
CA THR A 97 -8.61 12.22 6.10
C THR A 97 -9.02 12.38 7.56
N ASP A 98 -9.97 13.25 7.86
CA ASP A 98 -10.59 13.38 9.17
C ASP A 98 -11.80 12.44 9.22
N ARG A 99 -11.62 11.31 9.93
CA ARG A 99 -12.67 10.29 10.09
C ARG A 99 -13.97 10.88 10.62
N ASP A 100 -13.90 11.72 11.65
CA ASP A 100 -15.10 12.20 12.34
C ASP A 100 -15.82 13.25 11.49
N ALA A 101 -15.08 14.09 10.76
CA ALA A 101 -15.67 14.96 9.75
C ALA A 101 -16.39 14.16 8.67
N LEU A 102 -15.77 13.09 8.15
CA LEU A 102 -16.39 12.21 7.15
C LEU A 102 -17.69 11.58 7.65
N LEU A 103 -17.73 11.13 8.91
CA LEU A 103 -18.94 10.58 9.53
C LEU A 103 -20.01 11.66 9.72
N ARG A 104 -19.66 12.85 10.21
CA ARG A 104 -20.60 13.98 10.32
C ARG A 104 -21.20 14.35 8.96
N HIS A 105 -20.39 14.38 7.90
CA HIS A 105 -20.88 14.64 6.54
C HIS A 105 -21.81 13.52 6.04
N ALA A 106 -21.48 12.26 6.31
CA ALA A 106 -22.32 11.12 5.96
C ALA A 106 -23.70 11.19 6.66
N ASP A 107 -23.70 11.55 7.95
CA ASP A 107 -24.91 11.66 8.77
C ASP A 107 -25.76 12.88 8.40
N ALA A 108 -25.14 14.01 8.02
CA ALA A 108 -25.85 15.22 7.58
C ALA A 108 -26.35 15.16 6.11
N CYS A 109 -25.76 14.32 5.27
CA CYS A 109 -26.14 14.22 3.86
C CYS A 109 -27.56 13.64 3.70
N ALA A 110 -28.42 14.25 2.90
CA ALA A 110 -29.78 13.74 2.67
C ALA A 110 -29.83 12.43 1.86
N CYS A 111 -28.72 12.04 1.20
CA CYS A 111 -28.66 10.82 0.40
C CYS A 111 -28.64 9.57 1.31
N PRO A 112 -29.57 8.61 1.15
CA PRO A 112 -29.59 7.39 1.97
C PRO A 112 -28.35 6.51 1.73
N HIS A 113 -27.73 6.60 0.55
CA HIS A 113 -26.57 5.78 0.21
C HIS A 113 -25.28 6.16 0.94
N THR A 114 -25.25 7.26 1.69
CA THR A 114 -24.09 7.63 2.51
C THR A 114 -24.19 7.16 3.96
N LYS A 115 -25.32 6.57 4.37
CA LYS A 115 -25.58 6.25 5.78
C LYS A 115 -24.86 5.01 6.28
N THR A 116 -24.73 4.02 5.40
CA THR A 116 -24.06 2.75 5.71
C THR A 116 -23.00 2.45 4.68
N ASN A 117 -21.98 1.70 5.10
CA ASN A 117 -20.94 1.22 4.22
C ASN A 117 -21.51 0.32 3.12
N GLU A 118 -22.46 -0.54 3.47
CA GLU A 118 -23.16 -1.42 2.53
C GLU A 118 -23.88 -0.63 1.43
N ALA A 119 -24.69 0.37 1.79
CA ALA A 119 -25.42 1.18 0.82
C ALA A 119 -24.44 1.98 -0.09
N LEU A 120 -23.33 2.44 0.46
CA LEU A 120 -22.30 3.16 -0.29
C LEU A 120 -21.57 2.24 -1.30
N ILE A 121 -21.35 0.98 -0.95
CA ILE A 121 -20.72 -0.03 -1.81
C ILE A 121 -21.69 -0.50 -2.90
N ASN A 122 -22.91 -0.86 -2.52
CA ASN A 122 -23.83 -1.61 -3.39
C ASN A 122 -24.85 -0.73 -4.13
N ALA A 123 -25.28 0.39 -3.54
CA ALA A 123 -26.38 1.21 -4.08
C ALA A 123 -25.93 2.59 -4.59
N CYS A 124 -24.84 3.16 -4.09
CA CYS A 124 -24.33 4.42 -4.59
C CYS A 124 -23.77 4.26 -6.02
N ASP A 125 -24.27 5.04 -6.96
CA ASP A 125 -23.87 5.06 -8.36
C ASP A 125 -22.94 6.24 -8.71
N LEU A 126 -22.26 6.79 -7.70
CA LEU A 126 -21.31 7.90 -7.87
C LEU A 126 -20.30 7.62 -8.99
N THR A 127 -20.23 8.53 -9.94
CA THR A 127 -19.33 8.49 -11.08
C THR A 127 -18.79 9.89 -11.40
N LYS A 128 -18.03 10.01 -12.50
CA LYS A 128 -17.71 11.29 -13.14
C LYS A 128 -18.57 11.49 -14.38
N ASP A 129 -19.09 12.69 -14.53
CA ASP A 129 -19.74 13.11 -15.76
C ASP A 129 -18.71 13.45 -16.87
N ALA A 130 -19.21 13.87 -18.04
CA ALA A 130 -18.38 14.32 -19.15
C ALA A 130 -17.50 15.54 -18.81
N THR A 131 -17.91 16.36 -17.84
CA THR A 131 -17.16 17.54 -17.36
C THR A 131 -16.13 17.20 -16.27
N ARG A 132 -15.98 15.91 -15.95
CA ARG A 132 -15.10 15.37 -14.89
C ARG A 132 -15.49 15.80 -13.47
N ARG A 133 -16.72 16.26 -13.27
CA ARG A 133 -17.33 16.52 -11.96
C ARG A 133 -17.90 15.22 -11.39
N GLY A 134 -17.97 15.12 -10.07
CA GLY A 134 -18.66 14.00 -9.42
C GLY A 134 -20.17 14.12 -9.62
N ALA A 135 -20.81 13.05 -10.09
CA ALA A 135 -22.25 13.00 -10.37
C ALA A 135 -22.83 11.63 -9.98
N CYS A 136 -24.14 11.58 -9.80
CA CYS A 136 -24.90 10.34 -9.57
C CYS A 136 -26.33 10.51 -10.10
N GLN A 137 -26.98 9.41 -10.48
CA GLN A 137 -28.38 9.38 -10.91
C GLN A 137 -29.32 9.18 -9.72
N ALA A 138 -28.89 8.47 -8.68
CA ALA A 138 -29.74 8.19 -7.52
C ALA A 138 -30.12 9.44 -6.70
N SER A 139 -29.29 10.49 -6.70
CA SER A 139 -29.54 11.73 -5.95
C SER A 139 -28.82 12.92 -6.62
N PRO A 140 -29.24 13.32 -7.84
CA PRO A 140 -28.47 14.22 -8.69
C PRO A 140 -28.35 15.62 -8.08
N THR A 141 -29.43 16.12 -7.49
CA THR A 141 -29.53 17.48 -6.92
C THR A 141 -29.02 17.60 -5.48
N VAL A 142 -28.79 16.47 -4.78
CA VAL A 142 -28.33 16.48 -3.39
C VAL A 142 -26.86 16.91 -3.32
N PRO A 143 -26.53 17.97 -2.53
CA PRO A 143 -25.15 18.30 -2.20
C PRO A 143 -24.49 17.13 -1.44
N CYS A 144 -23.39 16.60 -1.97
CA CYS A 144 -22.78 15.38 -1.45
C CYS A 144 -21.26 15.48 -1.55
N VAL A 145 -20.58 15.42 -0.41
CA VAL A 145 -19.11 15.53 -0.31
C VAL A 145 -18.39 14.47 -1.14
N LEU A 146 -19.00 13.29 -1.36
CA LEU A 146 -18.41 12.24 -2.19
C LEU A 146 -18.21 12.69 -3.65
N LYS A 147 -19.09 13.56 -4.17
CA LYS A 147 -18.97 14.15 -5.52
C LYS A 147 -17.72 15.04 -5.59
N GLU A 148 -17.46 15.82 -4.56
CA GLU A 148 -16.29 16.70 -4.47
C GLU A 148 -15.00 15.90 -4.27
N HIS A 149 -14.99 14.95 -3.35
CA HIS A 149 -13.85 14.09 -3.07
C HIS A 149 -13.41 13.30 -4.32
N THR A 150 -14.37 12.88 -5.14
CA THR A 150 -14.12 12.23 -6.44
C THR A 150 -13.32 13.10 -7.40
N VAL A 151 -13.58 14.41 -7.40
CA VAL A 151 -12.82 15.38 -8.19
C VAL A 151 -11.42 15.57 -7.60
N TRP A 152 -11.31 15.79 -6.29
CA TRP A 152 -10.04 16.11 -5.63
C TRP A 152 -9.05 14.96 -5.64
N LEU A 153 -9.54 13.74 -5.38
CA LEU A 153 -8.70 12.55 -5.38
C LEU A 153 -8.23 12.19 -6.80
N LYS A 154 -8.86 12.72 -7.88
CA LYS A 154 -8.42 12.52 -9.28
C LYS A 154 -8.20 11.05 -9.66
N ARG A 155 -9.02 10.16 -9.07
CA ARG A 155 -8.94 8.70 -9.20
C ARG A 155 -10.32 8.15 -9.51
N TYR A 156 -10.45 7.33 -10.57
CA TYR A 156 -11.71 6.74 -11.07
C TYR A 156 -12.91 7.71 -11.09
N GLY A 157 -14.10 7.21 -11.46
CA GLY A 157 -15.34 7.98 -11.33
C GLY A 157 -15.90 7.98 -9.91
N HIS A 158 -15.54 6.99 -9.10
CA HIS A 158 -16.24 6.66 -7.85
C HIS A 158 -15.31 6.65 -6.63
N PHE A 159 -14.12 7.25 -6.72
CA PHE A 159 -13.10 7.09 -5.66
C PHE A 159 -13.33 8.03 -4.47
N GLY A 160 -14.16 9.06 -4.60
CA GLY A 160 -14.60 9.88 -3.47
C GLY A 160 -15.34 9.10 -2.39
N LYS A 161 -15.86 7.91 -2.72
CA LYS A 161 -16.44 6.97 -1.77
C LYS A 161 -15.45 6.43 -0.72
N VAL A 162 -14.16 6.33 -1.05
CA VAL A 162 -13.19 5.54 -0.27
C VAL A 162 -13.03 6.05 1.17
N PRO A 163 -12.80 7.34 1.43
CA PRO A 163 -12.60 7.81 2.80
C PRO A 163 -13.83 7.58 3.68
N THR A 164 -15.02 7.97 3.20
CA THR A 164 -16.28 7.78 3.94
C THR A 164 -16.60 6.31 4.16
N SER A 165 -16.37 5.45 3.17
CA SER A 165 -16.53 4.00 3.32
C SER A 165 -15.64 3.41 4.40
N ALA A 166 -14.36 3.82 4.45
CA ALA A 166 -13.44 3.36 5.49
C ALA A 166 -13.89 3.83 6.89
N ALA A 167 -14.37 5.07 7.01
CA ALA A 167 -14.89 5.60 8.27
C ALA A 167 -16.16 4.86 8.73
N LEU A 168 -17.12 4.64 7.81
CA LEU A 168 -18.37 3.91 8.08
C LEU A 168 -18.10 2.46 8.49
N ASN A 169 -17.21 1.77 7.78
CA ASN A 169 -16.84 0.39 8.11
C ASN A 169 -16.25 0.27 9.52
N LEU A 170 -15.41 1.23 9.96
CA LEU A 170 -14.92 1.25 11.33
C LEU A 170 -16.06 1.47 12.33
N ARG A 171 -16.93 2.46 12.07
CA ARG A 171 -18.09 2.77 12.92
C ARG A 171 -19.03 1.58 13.08
N GLU A 172 -19.41 0.92 12.00
CA GLU A 172 -20.34 -0.22 11.99
C GLU A 172 -19.78 -1.46 12.70
N ARG A 173 -18.44 -1.58 12.75
CA ARG A 173 -17.74 -2.60 13.54
C ARG A 173 -17.61 -2.23 15.02
N GLY A 174 -18.14 -1.08 15.43
CA GLY A 174 -18.03 -0.57 16.80
C GLY A 174 -16.66 -0.02 17.14
N HIS A 175 -15.90 0.49 16.16
CA HIS A 175 -14.57 1.06 16.37
C HIS A 175 -14.54 2.57 16.11
N GLY A 176 -14.09 3.32 17.12
CA GLY A 176 -13.73 4.74 17.08
C GLY A 176 -12.54 5.06 16.18
N GLY A 177 -11.75 4.06 15.81
CA GLY A 177 -10.57 4.27 14.98
C GLY A 177 -9.82 2.97 14.66
N LEU A 178 -8.67 3.12 14.02
CA LEU A 178 -7.80 1.99 13.67
C LEU A 178 -7.08 1.41 14.89
N GLU A 179 -6.76 2.24 15.88
CA GLU A 179 -6.22 1.82 17.17
C GLU A 179 -7.22 0.91 17.91
N GLU A 180 -8.50 1.28 17.96
CA GLU A 180 -9.52 0.45 18.61
C GLU A 180 -9.76 -0.87 17.88
N LEU A 181 -9.71 -0.87 16.54
CA LEU A 181 -9.72 -2.10 15.74
C LEU A 181 -8.55 -3.01 16.15
N TYR A 182 -7.35 -2.44 16.27
CA TYR A 182 -6.16 -3.17 16.70
C TYR A 182 -6.28 -3.67 18.15
N ALA A 183 -6.71 -2.83 19.09
CA ALA A 183 -6.92 -3.18 20.49
C ALA A 183 -7.96 -4.31 20.66
N SER A 184 -9.08 -4.23 19.91
CA SER A 184 -10.08 -5.30 19.86
C SER A 184 -9.48 -6.62 19.36
N SER A 185 -8.63 -6.58 18.32
CA SER A 185 -7.94 -7.77 17.83
C SER A 185 -7.01 -8.37 18.89
N LEU A 186 -6.29 -7.54 19.65
CA LEU A 186 -5.41 -7.98 20.73
C LEU A 186 -6.19 -8.68 21.84
N ALA A 187 -7.33 -8.11 22.23
CA ALA A 187 -8.19 -8.64 23.28
C ALA A 187 -8.86 -9.96 22.90
N ARG A 188 -9.29 -10.11 21.64
CA ARG A 188 -10.10 -11.25 21.20
C ARG A 188 -9.29 -12.45 20.68
N LEU A 189 -8.10 -12.21 20.14
CA LEU A 189 -7.36 -13.22 19.38
C LEU A 189 -6.03 -13.54 20.04
N ARG A 190 -5.72 -14.84 20.16
CA ARG A 190 -4.53 -15.32 20.87
C ARG A 190 -3.24 -15.16 20.08
N THR A 191 -3.26 -15.38 18.76
CA THR A 191 -2.05 -15.43 17.94
C THR A 191 -1.88 -14.16 17.10
N ARG A 192 -0.62 -13.79 16.85
CA ARG A 192 -0.26 -12.66 15.98
C ARG A 192 -0.77 -12.83 14.54
N ASP A 193 -0.82 -14.07 14.05
CA ASP A 193 -1.34 -14.36 12.70
C ASP A 193 -2.87 -14.22 12.64
N ALA A 194 -3.61 -14.72 13.65
CA ALA A 194 -5.06 -14.53 13.70
C ALA A 194 -5.44 -13.05 13.76
N ARG A 195 -4.72 -12.26 14.57
CA ARG A 195 -4.87 -10.79 14.61
C ARG A 195 -4.58 -10.15 13.26
N ALA A 196 -3.53 -10.61 12.59
CA ALA A 196 -3.14 -10.09 11.30
C ALA A 196 -4.20 -10.35 10.21
N ILE A 197 -4.81 -11.54 10.21
CA ILE A 197 -5.95 -11.91 9.36
C ILE A 197 -7.14 -11.02 9.66
N ALA A 198 -7.57 -10.93 10.92
CA ALA A 198 -8.75 -10.17 11.30
C ALA A 198 -8.62 -8.68 10.95
N CYS A 199 -7.43 -8.08 11.13
CA CYS A 199 -7.18 -6.71 10.71
C CYS A 199 -7.24 -6.55 9.19
N GLU A 200 -6.67 -7.49 8.43
CA GLU A 200 -6.73 -7.48 6.96
C GLU A 200 -8.19 -7.56 6.48
N GLU A 201 -8.95 -8.54 6.96
CA GLU A 201 -10.37 -8.74 6.66
C GLU A 201 -11.19 -7.50 7.00
N ALA A 202 -10.95 -6.92 8.18
CA ALA A 202 -11.65 -5.74 8.63
C ALA A 202 -11.50 -4.56 7.68
N LEU A 203 -10.28 -4.31 7.20
CA LEU A 203 -10.02 -3.24 6.24
C LEU A 203 -10.63 -3.54 4.88
N THR A 204 -10.61 -4.80 4.44
CA THR A 204 -11.11 -5.18 3.10
C THR A 204 -12.61 -5.05 2.90
N SER A 205 -13.38 -4.90 3.98
CA SER A 205 -14.81 -4.57 3.91
C SER A 205 -15.08 -3.13 3.46
N SER A 206 -14.06 -2.28 3.32
CA SER A 206 -14.21 -0.90 2.83
C SER A 206 -14.11 -0.84 1.30
N TRP A 207 -14.86 0.06 0.69
CA TRP A 207 -14.86 0.33 -0.75
C TRP A 207 -13.44 0.55 -1.27
N ARG A 208 -13.06 -0.25 -2.27
CA ARG A 208 -11.75 -0.23 -2.92
C ARG A 208 -10.57 -0.43 -1.97
N VAL A 209 -10.75 -0.93 -0.74
CA VAL A 209 -9.64 -1.42 0.07
C VAL A 209 -9.48 -2.91 -0.25
N SER A 210 -8.70 -3.24 -1.27
CA SER A 210 -8.43 -4.65 -1.62
C SER A 210 -7.41 -5.27 -0.66
N ALA A 211 -7.26 -6.60 -0.70
CA ALA A 211 -6.21 -7.30 0.06
C ALA A 211 -4.81 -6.72 -0.20
N LYS A 212 -4.52 -6.28 -1.44
CA LYS A 212 -3.29 -5.53 -1.79
C LYS A 212 -3.13 -4.28 -0.92
N ILE A 213 -4.17 -3.46 -0.84
CA ILE A 213 -4.12 -2.18 -0.11
C ILE A 213 -4.09 -2.40 1.39
N ALA A 214 -4.90 -3.33 1.92
CA ALA A 214 -4.82 -3.73 3.31
C ALA A 214 -3.41 -4.20 3.68
N CYS A 215 -2.80 -5.08 2.87
CA CYS A 215 -1.41 -5.51 3.06
C CYS A 215 -0.42 -4.33 3.00
N MET A 216 -0.60 -3.41 2.05
CA MET A 216 0.27 -2.24 1.91
C MET A 216 0.21 -1.37 3.17
N PHE A 217 -0.98 -1.01 3.63
CA PHE A 217 -1.20 -0.25 4.86
C PHE A 217 -0.66 -0.99 6.10
N LEU A 218 -1.08 -2.24 6.32
CA LEU A 218 -0.70 -3.01 7.50
C LEU A 218 0.82 -3.26 7.54
N SER A 219 1.46 -3.51 6.39
CA SER A 219 2.93 -3.61 6.32
C SER A 219 3.61 -2.28 6.69
N ALA A 220 3.05 -1.13 6.32
CA ALA A 220 3.62 0.18 6.61
C ALA A 220 3.62 0.53 8.11
N ILE A 221 2.75 -0.10 8.91
CA ILE A 221 2.62 0.20 10.36
C ILE A 221 3.04 -0.95 11.28
N SER A 222 3.38 -2.11 10.71
CA SER A 222 3.80 -3.29 11.49
C SER A 222 5.16 -3.86 11.08
N ASN A 223 5.69 -3.54 9.90
CA ASN A 223 6.97 -4.08 9.46
C ASN A 223 8.16 -3.32 10.07
N PRO A 224 9.01 -3.96 10.90
CA PRO A 224 10.05 -3.27 11.64
C PRO A 224 11.20 -2.76 10.75
N ASP A 225 11.44 -3.35 9.57
CA ASP A 225 12.54 -2.93 8.70
C ASP A 225 12.14 -1.81 7.74
N LEU A 226 10.86 -1.74 7.33
CA LEU A 226 10.35 -0.70 6.42
C LEU A 226 9.79 0.52 7.17
N ALA A 227 9.42 0.35 8.43
CA ALA A 227 8.92 1.39 9.32
C ALA A 227 9.76 1.49 10.59
N ARG A 228 11.09 1.52 10.42
CA ARG A 228 12.05 1.59 11.53
C ARG A 228 11.77 2.77 12.46
N GLY A 229 11.50 2.47 13.72
CA GLY A 229 11.11 3.46 14.74
C GLY A 229 9.71 4.05 14.56
N LEU A 230 8.95 3.62 13.55
CA LEU A 230 7.64 4.15 13.16
C LEU A 230 6.53 3.09 13.13
N ALA A 231 6.82 1.82 13.44
CA ALA A 231 5.88 0.71 13.33
C ALA A 231 5.12 0.47 14.66
N PRO A 232 3.98 1.15 14.92
CA PRO A 232 3.29 1.05 16.20
C PRO A 232 2.79 -0.37 16.48
N TRP A 233 2.48 -1.15 15.42
CA TRP A 233 1.83 -2.46 15.56
C TRP A 233 2.81 -3.63 15.37
N GLN A 234 4.11 -3.37 15.36
CA GLN A 234 5.14 -4.38 15.04
C GLN A 234 5.12 -5.62 15.96
N ARG A 235 4.74 -5.43 17.23
CA ARG A 235 4.74 -6.51 18.23
C ARG A 235 3.45 -7.33 18.21
N GLY A 236 2.31 -6.72 17.86
CA GLY A 236 1.00 -7.38 17.98
C GLY A 236 0.56 -8.16 16.75
N LEU A 237 1.10 -7.85 15.56
CA LEU A 237 0.72 -8.48 14.30
C LEU A 237 1.86 -9.33 13.70
N GLU A 238 1.51 -10.42 13.00
CA GLU A 238 2.46 -11.19 12.20
C GLU A 238 2.73 -10.45 10.88
N TRP A 239 3.61 -9.46 10.94
CA TRP A 239 3.91 -8.57 9.81
C TRP A 239 4.51 -9.29 8.60
N ARG A 240 5.09 -10.49 8.74
CA ARG A 240 5.58 -11.29 7.60
C ARG A 240 4.44 -11.79 6.72
N ARG A 241 3.20 -11.75 7.20
CA ARG A 241 2.01 -12.07 6.41
C ARG A 241 1.78 -11.06 5.29
N TYR A 242 2.07 -9.79 5.53
CA TYR A 242 1.69 -8.70 4.64
C TYR A 242 2.68 -8.55 3.49
N VAL A 243 2.36 -9.22 2.38
CA VAL A 243 3.13 -9.20 1.14
C VAL A 243 2.24 -8.61 0.06
N VAL A 244 2.73 -7.58 -0.63
CA VAL A 244 1.98 -6.86 -1.66
C VAL A 244 2.29 -7.47 -3.03
N ILE A 245 1.29 -8.05 -3.69
CA ILE A 245 1.42 -8.49 -5.09
C ILE A 245 0.78 -7.44 -5.99
N ASP A 246 1.58 -6.87 -6.89
CA ASP A 246 1.10 -5.94 -7.91
C ASP A 246 1.68 -6.28 -9.28
N SER A 247 1.36 -5.47 -10.29
CA SER A 247 1.80 -5.72 -11.65
C SER A 247 3.33 -5.79 -11.81
N ASN A 248 4.10 -5.00 -11.05
CA ASN A 248 5.56 -5.05 -11.13
C ASN A 248 6.11 -6.31 -10.47
N VAL A 249 5.51 -6.75 -9.37
CA VAL A 249 5.84 -8.05 -8.75
C VAL A 249 5.44 -9.20 -9.67
N ASP A 250 4.29 -9.14 -10.33
CA ASP A 250 3.85 -10.14 -11.30
C ASP A 250 4.82 -10.25 -12.48
N LEU A 251 5.30 -9.12 -13.04
CA LEU A 251 6.36 -9.10 -14.05
C LEU A 251 7.65 -9.77 -13.55
N PHE A 252 8.01 -9.57 -12.28
CA PHE A 252 9.17 -10.24 -11.68
C PHE A 252 8.96 -11.75 -11.57
N LEU A 253 7.78 -12.18 -11.11
CA LEU A 253 7.41 -13.59 -10.99
C LEU A 253 7.46 -14.30 -12.36
N GLU A 254 6.97 -13.64 -13.41
CA GLU A 254 7.09 -14.11 -14.80
C GLU A 254 8.55 -14.23 -15.23
N ALA A 255 9.38 -13.21 -14.97
CA ALA A 255 10.79 -13.19 -15.34
C ALA A 255 11.65 -14.27 -14.64
N ILE A 256 11.16 -14.86 -13.54
CA ILE A 256 11.78 -16.00 -12.85
C ILE A 256 11.05 -17.32 -13.11
N ALA A 257 10.14 -17.35 -14.08
CA ALA A 257 9.34 -18.52 -14.47
C ALA A 257 8.60 -19.16 -13.29
N TYR A 258 7.89 -18.34 -12.49
CA TYR A 258 6.94 -18.84 -11.49
C TYR A 258 5.87 -19.72 -12.15
N ARG A 259 5.63 -20.93 -11.62
CA ARG A 259 4.67 -21.93 -12.16
C ARG A 259 3.51 -22.25 -11.22
N GLY A 260 3.31 -21.47 -10.17
CA GLY A 260 2.19 -21.70 -9.25
C GLY A 260 0.87 -21.10 -9.74
N SER A 261 -0.18 -21.25 -8.93
CA SER A 261 -1.49 -20.66 -9.22
C SER A 261 -1.43 -19.14 -9.35
N ASN A 262 -2.24 -18.58 -10.26
CA ASN A 262 -2.35 -17.13 -10.49
C ASN A 262 -3.14 -16.36 -9.43
N THR A 263 -3.55 -17.01 -8.34
CA THR A 263 -4.25 -16.33 -7.25
C THR A 263 -3.31 -15.45 -6.43
N TYR A 264 -3.85 -14.35 -5.89
CA TYR A 264 -3.09 -13.43 -5.02
C TYR A 264 -2.46 -14.16 -3.82
N GLU A 265 -3.21 -15.06 -3.19
CA GLU A 265 -2.72 -15.82 -2.02
C GLU A 265 -1.63 -16.83 -2.39
N ALA A 266 -1.73 -17.52 -3.53
CA ALA A 266 -0.67 -18.44 -3.97
C ALA A 266 0.66 -17.71 -4.23
N ARG A 267 0.60 -16.51 -4.81
CA ARG A 267 1.79 -15.66 -5.02
C ARG A 267 2.35 -15.13 -3.70
N ARG A 268 1.50 -14.71 -2.75
CA ARG A 268 1.93 -14.35 -1.38
C ARG A 268 2.59 -15.51 -0.66
N ALA A 269 2.01 -16.71 -0.74
CA ALA A 269 2.57 -17.91 -0.14
C ALA A 269 3.94 -18.25 -0.73
N PHE A 270 4.08 -18.18 -2.06
CA PHE A 270 5.37 -18.34 -2.74
C PHE A 270 6.42 -17.31 -2.28
N LEU A 271 6.08 -16.03 -2.21
CA LEU A 271 7.04 -15.01 -1.77
C LEU A 271 7.45 -15.13 -0.29
N ARG A 272 6.55 -15.60 0.57
CA ARG A 272 6.93 -15.97 1.95
C ARG A 272 7.93 -17.13 1.96
N GLU A 273 7.72 -18.13 1.10
CA GLU A 273 8.62 -19.29 0.96
C GLU A 273 10.00 -18.89 0.41
N VAL A 274 10.03 -17.99 -0.57
CA VAL A 274 11.26 -17.37 -1.08
C VAL A 274 11.99 -16.62 0.04
N SER A 275 11.28 -15.75 0.76
CA SER A 275 11.87 -14.93 1.82
C SER A 275 12.51 -15.75 2.94
N ARG A 276 11.88 -16.87 3.37
CA ARG A 276 12.46 -17.75 4.39
C ARG A 276 13.84 -18.31 4.02
N ARG A 277 14.13 -18.43 2.72
CA ARG A 277 15.40 -18.93 2.16
C ARG A 277 16.41 -17.83 1.86
N VAL A 278 15.95 -16.60 1.65
CA VAL A 278 16.84 -15.44 1.44
C VAL A 278 17.26 -14.89 2.79
N ASP A 279 18.52 -15.10 3.19
CA ASP A 279 19.04 -14.53 4.44
C ASP A 279 19.39 -13.05 4.26
N LEU A 280 18.47 -12.17 4.64
CA LEU A 280 18.68 -10.71 4.57
C LEU A 280 19.78 -10.22 5.51
N ARG A 281 20.06 -10.92 6.63
CA ARG A 281 21.14 -10.53 7.56
C ARG A 281 22.52 -10.70 6.93
N SER A 282 22.65 -11.68 6.03
CA SER A 282 23.88 -11.86 5.25
C SER A 282 24.14 -10.72 4.26
N MET A 283 23.10 -9.95 3.91
CA MET A 283 23.18 -8.80 2.99
C MET A 283 23.30 -7.48 3.76
N SER A 284 22.60 -7.36 4.89
CA SER A 284 22.69 -6.22 5.79
C SER A 284 22.37 -6.66 7.22
N ARG A 285 23.33 -6.49 8.14
CA ARG A 285 23.17 -6.86 9.56
C ARG A 285 22.05 -6.08 10.28
N ARG A 286 21.55 -5.00 9.68
CA ARG A 286 20.47 -4.16 10.23
C ARG A 286 19.08 -4.72 9.96
N LEU A 287 18.95 -5.78 9.18
CA LEU A 287 17.66 -6.37 8.78
C LEU A 287 17.32 -7.59 9.61
N HIS A 288 16.02 -7.89 9.72
CA HIS A 288 15.60 -9.21 10.17
C HIS A 288 15.98 -10.26 9.13
N ARG A 289 16.32 -11.49 9.57
CA ARG A 289 16.73 -12.59 8.67
C ARG A 289 15.72 -12.82 7.54
N ASP A 290 14.45 -12.87 7.92
CA ASP A 290 13.33 -13.17 7.04
C ASP A 290 12.36 -11.99 7.09
N ASN A 291 12.26 -11.28 5.97
CA ASN A 291 11.31 -10.18 5.78
C ASN A 291 10.77 -10.18 4.34
N PRO A 292 9.59 -10.78 4.11
CA PRO A 292 9.08 -10.98 2.76
C PRO A 292 8.66 -9.67 2.08
N ARG A 293 8.33 -8.64 2.86
CA ARG A 293 7.99 -7.33 2.30
C ARG A 293 9.23 -6.62 1.74
N VAL A 294 10.41 -6.77 2.35
CA VAL A 294 11.69 -6.26 1.82
C VAL A 294 12.05 -6.97 0.52
N VAL A 295 11.96 -8.30 0.49
CA VAL A 295 12.21 -9.10 -0.74
C VAL A 295 11.23 -8.70 -1.85
N GLN A 296 9.95 -8.58 -1.53
CA GLN A 296 8.94 -8.14 -2.49
C GLN A 296 9.18 -6.70 -2.96
N GLN A 297 9.64 -5.80 -2.08
CA GLN A 297 9.97 -4.43 -2.45
C GLN A 297 11.13 -4.39 -3.46
N ALA A 298 12.14 -5.26 -3.30
CA ALA A 298 13.22 -5.39 -4.28
C ALA A 298 12.69 -5.80 -5.66
N MET A 299 11.78 -6.78 -5.72
CA MET A 299 11.14 -7.21 -6.97
C MET A 299 10.34 -6.06 -7.62
N TYR A 300 9.54 -5.38 -6.80
CA TYR A 300 8.73 -4.24 -7.21
C TYR A 300 9.58 -3.12 -7.81
N VAL A 301 10.61 -2.66 -7.09
CA VAL A 301 11.46 -1.55 -7.55
C VAL A 301 12.23 -1.95 -8.80
N PHE A 302 12.75 -3.18 -8.85
CA PHE A 302 13.51 -3.68 -10.00
C PHE A 302 12.71 -3.63 -11.32
N MET A 303 11.43 -4.01 -11.26
CA MET A 303 10.52 -4.00 -12.41
C MET A 303 9.81 -2.66 -12.64
N SER A 304 9.80 -1.74 -11.66
CA SER A 304 9.11 -0.44 -11.79
C SER A 304 9.92 0.57 -12.59
N ALA A 305 9.89 0.48 -13.92
CA ALA A 305 10.59 1.43 -14.81
C ALA A 305 10.25 2.90 -14.51
N SER A 306 8.99 3.20 -14.15
CA SER A 306 8.57 4.55 -13.80
C SER A 306 9.21 5.09 -12.52
N ASN A 307 9.32 4.28 -11.46
CA ASN A 307 10.00 4.70 -10.24
C ASN A 307 11.51 4.78 -10.43
N ARG A 308 12.08 3.86 -11.20
CA ARG A 308 13.51 3.88 -11.52
C ARG A 308 13.92 5.12 -12.32
N ARG A 309 13.11 5.54 -13.30
CA ARG A 309 13.30 6.82 -14.02
C ARG A 309 13.26 8.03 -13.10
N ALA A 310 12.36 8.04 -12.13
CA ALA A 310 12.19 9.15 -11.20
C ALA A 310 13.25 9.17 -10.07
N ALA A 311 13.85 8.04 -9.75
CA ALA A 311 14.88 7.92 -8.73
C ALA A 311 16.21 8.46 -9.26
N ALA A 312 16.71 9.54 -8.66
CA ALA A 312 17.93 10.20 -9.11
C ALA A 312 19.16 9.29 -9.03
N ARG A 313 19.17 8.34 -8.08
CA ARG A 313 20.29 7.43 -7.82
C ARG A 313 20.20 6.08 -8.56
N ASP A 314 19.19 5.86 -9.42
CA ASP A 314 19.09 4.60 -10.15
C ASP A 314 20.29 4.40 -11.10
N CYS A 315 20.71 3.15 -11.25
CA CYS A 315 21.83 2.81 -12.11
C CYS A 315 21.58 3.10 -13.60
N MET A 316 20.33 3.33 -14.03
CA MET A 316 20.00 3.72 -15.40
C MET A 316 20.57 5.09 -15.77
N HIS A 317 20.84 5.95 -14.78
CA HIS A 317 21.43 7.28 -14.99
C HIS A 317 22.96 7.26 -15.00
N LEU A 318 23.59 6.11 -14.74
CA LEU A 318 25.05 5.95 -14.64
C LEU A 318 25.72 5.54 -15.98
N GLY A 319 24.96 5.56 -17.07
CA GLY A 319 25.43 5.25 -18.42
C GLY A 319 25.72 3.76 -18.70
N PRO A 320 26.19 3.42 -19.92
CA PRO A 320 26.33 2.03 -20.37
C PRO A 320 27.31 1.17 -19.56
N ALA A 321 28.32 1.80 -18.93
CA ALA A 321 29.29 1.10 -18.11
C ALA A 321 28.65 0.42 -16.90
N ALA A 322 27.64 1.04 -16.27
CA ALA A 322 26.91 0.44 -15.16
C ALA A 322 26.14 -0.82 -15.60
N CYS A 323 25.54 -0.81 -16.79
CA CYS A 323 24.89 -1.98 -17.38
C CYS A 323 25.89 -3.14 -17.62
N ARG A 324 27.12 -2.85 -18.08
CA ARG A 324 28.15 -3.89 -18.27
C ARG A 324 28.58 -4.54 -16.96
N ARG A 325 28.67 -3.77 -15.86
CA ARG A 325 29.01 -4.25 -14.51
C ARG A 325 27.84 -4.95 -13.78
N CYS A 326 26.61 -4.77 -14.26
CA CYS A 326 25.44 -5.42 -13.68
C CYS A 326 25.51 -6.95 -13.86
N PRO A 327 25.27 -7.76 -12.81
CA PRO A 327 25.25 -9.21 -12.93
C PRO A 327 24.35 -9.67 -14.08
N ARG A 328 24.85 -10.60 -14.90
CA ARG A 328 24.13 -11.10 -16.09
C ARG A 328 22.69 -11.52 -15.75
N THR A 329 22.51 -12.18 -14.61
CA THR A 329 21.21 -12.66 -14.12
C THR A 329 20.15 -11.54 -13.96
N LEU A 330 20.58 -10.32 -13.60
CA LEU A 330 19.72 -9.15 -13.49
C LEU A 330 19.63 -8.41 -14.82
N ARG A 331 20.77 -8.25 -15.50
CA ARG A 331 20.86 -7.49 -16.75
C ARG A 331 19.93 -8.01 -17.84
N GLU A 332 19.74 -9.33 -17.93
CA GLU A 332 18.84 -9.99 -18.88
C GLU A 332 17.35 -9.80 -18.55
N ARG A 333 17.01 -9.32 -17.35
CA ARG A 333 15.64 -9.16 -16.84
C ARG A 333 15.29 -7.71 -16.50
N CYS A 334 16.16 -6.77 -16.88
CA CYS A 334 16.03 -5.38 -16.47
C CYS A 334 14.88 -4.69 -17.22
N ALA A 335 13.82 -4.33 -16.50
CA ALA A 335 12.65 -3.65 -17.07
C ALA A 335 12.93 -2.30 -17.74
N VAL A 336 14.09 -1.68 -17.49
CA VAL A 336 14.49 -0.42 -18.13
C VAL A 336 15.23 -0.64 -19.45
N ARG A 337 15.70 -1.88 -19.73
CA ARG A 337 16.33 -2.25 -21.00
C ARG A 337 15.36 -2.90 -22.00
N SER A 338 14.26 -3.44 -21.49
CA SER A 338 13.23 -4.12 -22.28
C SER A 338 12.15 -3.16 -22.81
N VAL A 339 12.32 -1.84 -22.63
CA VAL A 339 11.39 -0.79 -23.05
C VAL A 339 12.05 0.09 -24.09
#